data_AF-A0A815XDU3-F1
#
_entry.id   AF-A0A815XDU3-F1
#
_cell.length_a   1.000
_cell.length_b   1.000
_cell.length_c   1.000
_cell.angle_alpha   90.00
_cell.angle_beta   90.00
_cell.angle_gamma   90.00
#
_symmetry.space_group_name_H-M   'P 1'
#
loop_
_entity.id
_entity.type
_entity.pdbx_description
1 polymer ?
#
loop_
_entity_poly.entity_id
_entity_poly.type
_entity_poly.pdbx_seq_one_letter_code
_entity_poly.pdbx_strand_id
1 'polypeptide(L)'
;GGGFGAKGTALKIVQGGVAGASFTLTSATGPFTCGMLPDGSIETYDSVTAIAINSGDFTAAGTFLGGFAPSADICAGGCGIEVISGVTLSTAGLNGALNFDITSITVATGATFQLGTPGASTGFKFSSAVTLSISGHMSFVGSGGYIRLPPGSDFNITAGGAFSSAISVSIEIFDLLTGLAIGPLQTLGTLISGGTFKLTVSASGSVATGGTVGGLGSITFLAKGSGDLTDATVWGGGVAPSGTFSISIPAGITITISGATLSLRM
;
A
#
# COMPACT_ATOMS: atom_id res chain seq x y z
N GLY A 1 -23.40 14.98 22.16
CA GLY A 1 -24.40 14.78 21.10
C GLY A 1 -24.45 16.04 20.26
N GLY A 2 -24.37 15.90 18.94
CA GLY A 2 -24.31 17.00 17.98
C GLY A 2 -23.39 16.63 16.83
N GLY A 3 -23.97 16.13 15.73
CA GLY A 3 -23.25 15.74 14.53
C GLY A 3 -22.81 16.96 13.72
N PHE A 4 -21.65 16.83 13.06
CA PHE A 4 -21.21 17.73 12.00
C PHE A 4 -21.54 17.06 10.66
N GLY A 5 -22.69 17.40 10.11
CA GLY A 5 -23.08 17.09 8.74
C GLY A 5 -22.64 18.20 7.80
N ALA A 6 -21.45 18.07 7.21
CA ALA A 6 -21.08 18.65 5.93
C ALA A 6 -19.82 17.90 5.44
N LYS A 7 -19.90 17.31 4.25
CA LYS A 7 -18.81 16.56 3.63
C LYS A 7 -17.55 17.42 3.51
N GLY A 8 -16.51 17.13 4.30
CA GLY A 8 -15.15 17.59 4.01
C GLY A 8 -14.43 18.54 4.97
N THR A 9 -14.85 18.72 6.23
CA THR A 9 -13.97 19.36 7.23
C THR A 9 -14.26 18.86 8.65
N ALA A 10 -13.31 18.16 9.26
CA ALA A 10 -13.35 17.76 10.66
C ALA A 10 -12.17 18.38 11.41
N LEU A 11 -12.42 19.46 12.16
CA LEU A 11 -11.49 19.95 13.17
C LEU A 11 -11.91 19.37 14.52
N LYS A 12 -11.18 18.37 15.03
CA LYS A 12 -11.38 17.85 16.39
C LYS A 12 -10.11 18.11 17.20
N ILE A 13 -10.21 19.06 18.12
CA ILE A 13 -9.18 19.34 19.12
C ILE A 13 -9.35 18.30 20.23
N VAL A 14 -8.36 17.42 20.41
CA VAL A 14 -8.32 16.50 21.56
C VAL A 14 -7.80 17.27 22.77
N GLN A 15 -8.48 17.14 23.90
CA GLN A 15 -8.11 17.82 25.14
C GLN A 15 -6.79 17.24 25.67
N GLY A 16 -5.72 18.05 25.61
CA GLY A 16 -4.36 17.65 25.99
C GLY A 16 -3.26 18.60 25.49
N GLY A 17 -3.57 19.53 24.58
CA GLY A 17 -2.60 20.49 24.03
C GLY A 17 -2.05 21.50 25.03
N VAL A 18 -0.82 21.96 24.77
CA VAL A 18 -0.18 23.08 25.46
C VAL A 18 -0.98 24.36 25.18
N ALA A 19 -1.37 25.10 26.22
CA ALA A 19 -2.04 26.38 26.06
C ALA A 19 -1.15 27.34 25.24
N GLY A 20 -1.66 27.85 24.11
CA GLY A 20 -0.97 28.85 23.29
C GLY A 20 -0.56 28.42 21.87
N ALA A 21 -0.88 27.20 21.42
CA ALA A 21 -0.64 26.81 20.03
C ALA A 21 -1.64 27.51 19.08
N SER A 22 -1.11 28.27 18.12
CA SER A 22 -1.86 28.86 17.00
C SER A 22 -1.45 28.18 15.70
N PHE A 23 -2.42 27.78 14.87
CA PHE A 23 -2.16 27.38 13.49
C PHE A 23 -2.80 28.40 12.54
N THR A 24 -2.13 28.68 11.42
CA THR A 24 -2.62 29.64 10.41
C THR A 24 -2.99 28.87 9.16
N LEU A 25 -4.27 28.86 8.82
CA LEU A 25 -4.75 28.38 7.52
C LEU A 25 -4.50 29.48 6.50
N THR A 26 -3.51 29.31 5.63
CA THR A 26 -3.12 30.34 4.65
C THR A 26 -3.95 30.26 3.37
N SER A 27 -4.31 29.06 2.92
CA SER A 27 -5.38 28.77 1.94
C SER A 27 -5.38 27.29 1.61
N ALA A 28 -6.43 26.54 1.98
CA ALA A 28 -6.63 25.18 1.48
C ALA A 28 -7.63 25.22 0.32
N THR A 29 -7.22 24.77 -0.87
CA THR A 29 -8.15 24.55 -1.99
C THR A 29 -8.68 23.12 -1.91
N GLY A 30 -9.85 22.94 -1.30
CA GLY A 30 -10.51 21.63 -1.16
C GLY A 30 -10.46 21.06 0.25
N PRO A 31 -10.98 19.83 0.46
CA PRO A 31 -10.99 19.15 1.75
C PRO A 31 -9.57 18.87 2.25
N PHE A 32 -9.28 19.23 3.50
CA PHE A 32 -7.97 19.05 4.14
C PHE A 32 -8.15 18.53 5.57
N THR A 33 -7.08 18.03 6.18
CA THR A 33 -7.08 17.59 7.58
C THR A 33 -6.14 18.42 8.41
N CYS A 34 -6.58 18.80 9.61
CA CYS A 34 -5.75 19.39 10.64
C CYS A 34 -6.03 18.68 11.96
N GLY A 35 -5.00 18.10 12.57
CA GLY A 35 -5.10 17.34 13.80
C GLY A 35 -4.08 17.80 14.82
N MET A 36 -4.46 17.82 16.10
CA MET A 36 -3.50 17.91 17.20
C MET A 36 -3.23 16.49 17.70
N LEU A 37 -1.97 16.07 17.64
CA LEU A 37 -1.54 14.76 18.08
C LEU A 37 -1.47 14.68 19.63
N PRO A 38 -1.41 13.46 20.21
CA PRO A 38 -1.33 13.29 21.66
C PRO A 38 -0.09 13.95 22.32
N ASP A 39 0.97 14.19 21.55
CA ASP A 39 2.18 14.90 22.00
C ASP A 39 2.03 16.44 21.97
N GLY A 40 0.87 16.94 21.53
CA GLY A 40 0.56 18.36 21.42
C GLY A 40 1.04 19.01 20.12
N SER A 41 1.70 18.27 19.22
CA SER A 41 2.05 18.77 17.89
C SER A 41 0.80 18.94 17.02
N ILE A 42 0.86 19.88 16.08
CA ILE A 42 -0.20 20.11 15.10
C ILE A 42 0.31 19.62 13.75
N GLU A 43 -0.48 18.76 13.11
CA GLU A 43 -0.23 18.28 11.76
C GLU A 43 -1.34 18.71 10.81
N THR A 44 -0.94 19.05 9.59
CA THR A 44 -1.83 19.46 8.51
C THR A 44 -1.55 18.66 7.27
N TYR A 45 -2.61 18.24 6.58
CA TYR A 45 -2.58 17.44 5.37
C TYR A 45 -3.41 18.14 4.31
N ASP A 46 -2.89 18.24 3.09
CA ASP A 46 -3.58 18.88 1.94
C ASP A 46 -4.74 18.03 1.38
N SER A 47 -5.10 16.93 2.05
CA SER A 47 -6.21 16.05 1.72
C SER A 47 -6.93 15.56 2.98
N VAL A 48 -8.06 14.88 2.80
CA VAL A 48 -8.73 14.14 3.90
C VAL A 48 -7.80 13.01 4.33
N THR A 49 -7.35 13.01 5.59
CA THR A 49 -6.43 12.02 6.14
C THR A 49 -6.97 11.55 7.48
N ALA A 50 -7.06 10.24 7.67
CA ALA A 50 -7.40 9.68 8.96
C ALA A 50 -6.13 9.30 9.72
N ILE A 51 -5.98 9.84 10.92
CA ILE A 51 -4.78 9.68 11.74
C ILE A 51 -5.08 8.63 12.81
N ALA A 52 -4.44 7.47 12.76
CA ALA A 52 -4.54 6.45 13.80
C ALA A 52 -3.68 6.87 15.00
N ILE A 53 -4.32 7.10 16.15
CA ILE A 53 -3.68 7.62 17.38
C ILE A 53 -3.71 6.61 18.54
N ASN A 54 -4.51 5.55 18.42
CA ASN A 54 -4.58 4.45 19.37
C ASN A 54 -4.36 3.14 18.63
N SER A 55 -3.68 2.18 19.25
CA SER A 55 -3.57 0.84 18.67
C SER A 55 -4.93 0.16 18.64
N GLY A 56 -5.28 -0.46 17.51
CA GLY A 56 -6.60 -1.06 17.33
C GLY A 56 -6.89 -1.50 15.90
N ASP A 57 -8.09 -2.03 15.72
CA ASP A 57 -8.60 -2.41 14.40
C ASP A 57 -9.02 -1.18 13.59
N PHE A 58 -8.85 -1.26 12.28
CA PHE A 58 -9.21 -0.22 11.31
C PHE A 58 -10.70 0.12 11.36
N THR A 59 -11.57 -0.84 11.67
CA THR A 59 -13.01 -0.61 11.75
C THR A 59 -13.44 0.03 13.09
N ALA A 60 -12.56 0.07 14.09
CA ALA A 60 -12.87 0.62 15.39
C ALA A 60 -12.73 2.14 15.39
N ALA A 61 -13.84 2.85 15.63
CA ALA A 61 -13.88 4.30 15.69
C ALA A 61 -12.87 4.91 16.68
N GLY A 62 -12.58 4.24 17.80
CA GLY A 62 -11.63 4.71 18.83
C GLY A 62 -10.16 4.68 18.40
N THR A 63 -9.83 4.01 17.30
CA THR A 63 -8.47 3.92 16.74
C THR A 63 -8.00 5.27 16.17
N PHE A 64 -8.92 6.05 15.59
CA PHE A 64 -8.60 7.24 14.84
C PHE A 64 -8.87 8.52 15.61
N LEU A 65 -8.03 9.53 15.37
CA LEU A 65 -8.27 10.91 15.74
C LEU A 65 -9.65 11.32 15.20
N GLY A 66 -10.42 12.00 16.02
CA GLY A 66 -11.78 12.35 15.64
C GLY A 66 -12.83 11.33 16.07
N GLY A 67 -12.44 10.07 16.33
CA GLY A 67 -13.38 9.01 16.70
C GLY A 67 -14.19 8.47 15.52
N PHE A 68 -13.63 8.50 14.31
CA PHE A 68 -14.28 8.01 13.09
C PHE A 68 -13.28 7.20 12.27
N ALA A 69 -13.64 5.95 11.98
CA ALA A 69 -12.88 5.13 11.04
C ALA A 69 -13.16 5.59 9.60
N PRO A 70 -12.16 5.54 8.70
CA PRO A 70 -12.35 5.81 7.28
C PRO A 70 -13.44 4.92 6.67
N SER A 71 -14.21 5.49 5.76
CA SER A 71 -15.26 4.79 5.02
C SER A 71 -15.39 5.35 3.60
N ALA A 72 -16.12 4.64 2.74
CA ALA A 72 -16.40 5.10 1.38
C ALA A 72 -17.03 6.50 1.32
N ASP A 73 -17.91 6.82 2.26
CA ASP A 73 -18.59 8.12 2.30
C ASP A 73 -17.65 9.27 2.71
N ILE A 74 -16.71 8.99 3.61
CA ILE A 74 -15.72 9.97 4.08
C ILE A 74 -14.64 10.18 3.01
N CYS A 75 -14.27 9.10 2.32
CA CYS A 75 -13.17 9.06 1.37
C CYS A 75 -13.62 9.17 -0.09
N ALA A 76 -14.81 9.71 -0.34
CA ALA A 76 -15.28 10.01 -1.68
C ALA A 76 -14.40 11.10 -2.32
N GLY A 77 -13.42 10.70 -3.11
CA GLY A 77 -12.36 11.57 -3.67
C GLY A 77 -10.94 11.26 -3.18
N GLY A 78 -10.78 10.22 -2.36
CA GLY A 78 -9.51 9.75 -1.83
C GLY A 78 -9.24 10.24 -0.40
N CYS A 79 -8.80 9.32 0.46
CA CYS A 79 -8.20 9.66 1.76
C CYS A 79 -6.75 9.18 1.87
N GLY A 80 -5.99 9.90 2.68
CA GLY A 80 -4.78 9.38 3.30
C GLY A 80 -5.06 8.65 4.62
N ILE A 81 -4.13 7.80 5.03
CA ILE A 81 -4.04 7.22 6.37
C ILE A 81 -2.65 7.55 6.93
N GLU A 82 -2.60 8.09 8.14
CA GLU A 82 -1.36 8.23 8.91
C GLU A 82 -1.41 7.29 10.12
N VAL A 83 -0.37 6.51 10.34
CA VAL A 83 -0.18 5.73 11.57
C VAL A 83 0.98 6.33 12.35
N ILE A 84 0.67 7.00 13.47
CA ILE A 84 1.68 7.71 14.25
C ILE A 84 2.59 6.76 15.05
N SER A 85 3.75 7.25 15.46
CA SER A 85 4.72 6.50 16.27
C SER A 85 4.08 5.87 17.51
N GLY A 86 4.42 4.60 17.79
CA GLY A 86 3.91 3.83 18.92
C GLY A 86 2.52 3.22 18.71
N VAL A 87 1.86 3.48 17.58
CA VAL A 87 0.54 2.92 17.25
C VAL A 87 0.66 1.70 16.35
N THR A 88 -0.15 0.67 16.64
CA THR A 88 -0.38 -0.47 15.76
C THR A 88 -1.78 -0.42 15.17
N LEU A 89 -1.88 -0.18 13.87
CA LEU A 89 -3.14 -0.21 13.13
C LEU A 89 -3.30 -1.58 12.45
N SER A 90 -4.34 -2.33 12.86
CA SER A 90 -4.67 -3.64 12.30
C SER A 90 -5.79 -3.55 11.27
N THR A 91 -5.67 -4.28 10.17
CA THR A 91 -6.72 -4.40 9.13
C THR A 91 -7.53 -5.69 9.24
N ALA A 92 -7.42 -6.42 10.36
CA ALA A 92 -8.05 -7.73 10.52
C ALA A 92 -9.58 -7.71 10.31
N GLY A 93 -10.25 -6.65 10.80
CA GLY A 93 -11.70 -6.43 10.65
C GLY A 93 -12.15 -6.05 9.24
N LEU A 94 -11.22 -5.73 8.33
CA LEU A 94 -11.51 -5.46 6.91
C LEU A 94 -11.66 -6.74 6.08
N ASN A 95 -11.45 -7.92 6.67
CA ASN A 95 -11.65 -9.22 6.02
C ASN A 95 -10.92 -9.37 4.68
N GLY A 96 -9.66 -8.90 4.64
CA GLY A 96 -8.78 -9.06 3.49
C GLY A 96 -8.96 -8.04 2.36
N ALA A 97 -9.71 -6.96 2.55
CA ALA A 97 -9.73 -5.91 1.53
C ALA A 97 -10.04 -4.50 2.06
N LEU A 98 -9.35 -3.52 1.49
CA LEU A 98 -9.69 -2.11 1.57
C LEU A 98 -10.49 -1.76 0.30
N ASN A 99 -11.80 -1.54 0.47
CA ASN A 99 -12.78 -1.46 -0.63
C ASN A 99 -13.31 -0.04 -0.89
N PHE A 100 -12.48 0.99 -0.65
CA PHE A 100 -12.79 2.38 -0.94
C PHE A 100 -11.50 3.15 -1.24
N ASP A 101 -11.63 4.42 -1.61
CA ASP A 101 -10.53 5.21 -2.15
C ASP A 101 -9.55 5.67 -1.06
N ILE A 102 -8.48 4.90 -0.87
CA ILE A 102 -7.33 5.28 -0.04
C ILE A 102 -6.15 5.49 -0.98
N THR A 103 -5.71 6.72 -1.09
CA THR A 103 -4.66 7.14 -2.04
C THR A 103 -3.28 7.12 -1.42
N SER A 104 -3.19 7.26 -0.10
CA SER A 104 -1.93 7.16 0.63
C SER A 104 -2.08 6.46 1.98
N ILE A 105 -1.07 5.70 2.36
CA ILE A 105 -0.91 5.14 3.70
C ILE A 105 0.54 5.39 4.11
N THR A 106 0.72 6.18 5.16
CA THR A 106 2.01 6.49 5.75
C THR A 106 2.12 5.84 7.11
N VAL A 107 3.24 5.16 7.35
CA VAL A 107 3.53 4.48 8.61
C VAL A 107 4.79 5.13 9.19
N ALA A 108 4.60 5.95 10.22
CA ALA A 108 5.68 6.67 10.88
C ALA A 108 6.69 5.71 11.53
N THR A 109 7.92 6.18 11.75
CA THR A 109 8.92 5.42 12.50
C THR A 109 8.38 5.05 13.89
N GLY A 110 8.56 3.80 14.29
CA GLY A 110 8.01 3.28 15.55
C GLY A 110 6.52 2.90 15.50
N ALA A 111 5.83 3.15 14.38
CA ALA A 111 4.47 2.67 14.15
C ALA A 111 4.45 1.29 13.50
N THR A 112 3.32 0.59 13.59
CA THR A 112 3.09 -0.68 12.88
C THR A 112 1.77 -0.66 12.10
N PHE A 113 1.82 -1.07 10.83
CA PHE A 113 0.63 -1.35 10.02
C PHE A 113 0.53 -2.85 9.75
N GLN A 114 -0.51 -3.48 10.30
CA GLN A 114 -0.77 -4.91 10.18
C GLN A 114 -1.79 -5.19 9.07
N LEU A 115 -1.31 -5.84 8.02
CA LEU A 115 -2.07 -6.18 6.83
C LEU A 115 -2.59 -7.62 6.86
N GLY A 116 -3.88 -7.79 6.62
CA GLY A 116 -4.55 -9.09 6.55
C GLY A 116 -5.21 -9.52 7.85
N THR A 117 -5.79 -10.72 7.82
CA THR A 117 -6.49 -11.32 8.96
C THR A 117 -5.72 -12.58 9.39
N PRO A 118 -5.33 -12.70 10.68
CA PRO A 118 -4.65 -13.90 11.18
C PRO A 118 -5.39 -15.18 10.83
N GLY A 119 -4.68 -16.15 10.27
CA GLY A 119 -5.24 -17.45 9.87
C GLY A 119 -5.99 -17.45 8.52
N ALA A 120 -6.29 -16.29 7.92
CA ALA A 120 -6.91 -16.22 6.61
C ALA A 120 -5.90 -16.44 5.47
N SER A 121 -6.29 -17.23 4.47
CA SER A 121 -5.45 -17.57 3.31
C SER A 121 -5.72 -16.72 2.07
N THR A 122 -6.59 -15.71 2.17
CA THR A 122 -7.07 -14.90 1.03
C THR A 122 -6.15 -13.74 0.67
N GLY A 123 -5.21 -13.37 1.54
CA GLY A 123 -4.34 -12.21 1.34
C GLY A 123 -4.99 -10.89 1.76
N PHE A 124 -4.57 -9.80 1.13
CA PHE A 124 -5.14 -8.48 1.31
C PHE A 124 -5.17 -7.68 0.01
N LYS A 125 -6.30 -7.04 -0.30
CA LYS A 125 -6.52 -6.30 -1.55
C LYS A 125 -6.79 -4.82 -1.33
N PHE A 126 -6.15 -3.96 -2.12
CA PHE A 126 -6.49 -2.54 -2.24
C PHE A 126 -7.36 -2.31 -3.47
N SER A 127 -8.53 -1.68 -3.33
CA SER A 127 -9.47 -1.47 -4.44
C SER A 127 -9.28 -0.14 -5.17
N SER A 128 -8.25 0.61 -4.82
CA SER A 128 -7.87 1.89 -5.42
C SER A 128 -6.34 1.99 -5.45
N ALA A 129 -5.80 2.79 -6.38
CA ALA A 129 -4.36 3.05 -6.44
C ALA A 129 -3.90 3.72 -5.15
N VAL A 130 -2.86 3.16 -4.53
CA VAL A 130 -2.40 3.57 -3.20
C VAL A 130 -0.89 3.75 -3.18
N THR A 131 -0.43 4.80 -2.52
CA THR A 131 0.99 4.97 -2.16
C THR A 131 1.20 4.53 -0.71
N LEU A 132 1.89 3.41 -0.50
CA LEU A 132 2.33 2.94 0.80
C LEU A 132 3.74 3.47 1.09
N SER A 133 3.90 4.27 2.14
CA SER A 133 5.18 4.82 2.59
C SER A 133 5.48 4.38 4.02
N ILE A 134 6.41 3.44 4.17
CA ILE A 134 6.63 2.68 5.41
C ILE A 134 8.00 3.06 5.99
N SER A 135 8.01 4.01 6.92
CA SER A 135 9.18 4.38 7.73
C SER A 135 9.23 3.65 9.08
N GLY A 136 8.10 3.06 9.49
CA GLY A 136 7.98 2.15 10.63
C GLY A 136 7.99 0.68 10.19
N HIS A 137 7.05 -0.10 10.70
CA HIS A 137 6.97 -1.52 10.42
C HIS A 137 5.67 -1.90 9.71
N MET A 138 5.76 -2.64 8.63
CA MET A 138 4.61 -3.28 8.00
C MET A 138 4.65 -4.78 8.27
N SER A 139 3.56 -5.34 8.80
CA SER A 139 3.48 -6.78 9.06
C SER A 139 2.35 -7.40 8.24
N PHE A 140 2.62 -8.50 7.55
CA PHE A 140 1.56 -9.30 6.93
C PHE A 140 1.26 -10.52 7.81
N VAL A 141 0.00 -10.62 8.26
CA VAL A 141 -0.44 -11.60 9.26
C VAL A 141 -1.32 -12.73 8.69
N GLY A 142 -1.59 -12.72 7.39
CA GLY A 142 -2.32 -13.82 6.73
C GLY A 142 -1.51 -15.12 6.71
N SER A 143 -2.21 -16.25 6.60
CA SER A 143 -1.59 -17.58 6.44
C SER A 143 -1.32 -17.95 4.97
N GLY A 144 -1.73 -17.09 4.03
CA GLY A 144 -1.54 -17.26 2.60
C GLY A 144 -2.13 -16.10 1.79
N GLY A 145 -2.12 -16.26 0.47
CA GLY A 145 -2.64 -15.28 -0.47
C GLY A 145 -1.62 -14.22 -0.88
N TYR A 146 -2.11 -13.12 -1.44
CA TYR A 146 -1.30 -12.07 -2.05
C TYR A 146 -1.59 -10.71 -1.41
N ILE A 147 -0.60 -9.83 -1.44
CA ILE A 147 -0.86 -8.39 -1.33
C ILE A 147 -1.21 -7.91 -2.73
N ARG A 148 -2.47 -7.52 -2.93
CA ARG A 148 -2.99 -7.15 -4.26
C ARG A 148 -3.02 -5.64 -4.42
N LEU A 149 -2.22 -5.15 -5.36
CA LEU A 149 -2.13 -3.74 -5.72
C LEU A 149 -2.69 -3.51 -7.12
N PRO A 150 -3.53 -2.48 -7.34
CA PRO A 150 -3.92 -2.09 -8.68
C PRO A 150 -2.84 -1.25 -9.38
N PRO A 151 -2.92 -1.10 -10.72
CA PRO A 151 -2.09 -0.15 -11.46
C PRO A 151 -2.11 1.26 -10.86
N GLY A 152 -0.95 1.93 -10.86
CA GLY A 152 -0.76 3.26 -10.24
C GLY A 152 -0.39 3.23 -8.76
N SER A 153 -0.17 2.05 -8.17
CA SER A 153 0.19 1.91 -6.75
C SER A 153 1.70 1.93 -6.54
N ASP A 154 2.13 2.42 -5.38
CA ASP A 154 3.50 2.35 -4.90
C ASP A 154 3.57 1.61 -3.56
N PHE A 155 4.59 0.77 -3.40
CA PHE A 155 4.92 0.08 -2.15
C PHE A 155 6.37 0.42 -1.77
N ASN A 156 6.53 1.28 -0.77
CA ASN A 156 7.82 1.81 -0.37
C ASN A 156 8.12 1.50 1.09
N ILE A 157 9.16 0.70 1.34
CA ILE A 157 9.84 0.64 2.62
C ILE A 157 10.97 1.67 2.56
N THR A 158 10.86 2.73 3.34
CA THR A 158 11.82 3.84 3.36
C THR A 158 12.93 3.56 4.39
N ALA A 159 13.88 4.49 4.53
CA ALA A 159 14.99 4.31 5.47
C ALA A 159 14.47 4.20 6.91
N GLY A 160 14.90 3.16 7.62
CA GLY A 160 14.39 2.84 8.97
C GLY A 160 13.12 1.98 8.96
N GLY A 161 12.51 1.79 7.79
CA GLY A 161 11.36 0.93 7.60
C GLY A 161 11.71 -0.56 7.63
N ALA A 162 10.72 -1.38 7.95
CA ALA A 162 10.84 -2.84 7.90
C ALA A 162 9.53 -3.51 7.47
N PHE A 163 9.66 -4.71 6.91
CA PHE A 163 8.54 -5.62 6.65
C PHE A 163 8.79 -6.97 7.31
N SER A 164 7.75 -7.58 7.87
CA SER A 164 7.82 -8.97 8.33
C SER A 164 6.55 -9.77 8.06
N SER A 165 6.71 -11.07 7.91
CA SER A 165 5.63 -12.04 7.82
C SER A 165 6.09 -13.43 8.25
N ALA A 166 5.14 -14.29 8.63
CA ALA A 166 5.41 -15.69 8.93
C ALA A 166 5.70 -16.53 7.67
N ILE A 167 5.30 -16.04 6.50
CA ILE A 167 5.48 -16.70 5.21
C ILE A 167 6.10 -15.74 4.20
N SER A 168 6.67 -16.25 3.11
CA SER A 168 6.97 -15.40 1.95
C SER A 168 5.66 -14.94 1.33
N VAL A 169 5.55 -13.64 1.03
CA VAL A 169 4.33 -13.02 0.53
C VAL A 169 4.59 -12.47 -0.84
N SER A 170 3.73 -12.76 -1.81
CA SER A 170 3.86 -12.16 -3.14
C SER A 170 2.93 -10.96 -3.28
N ILE A 171 3.46 -9.88 -3.84
CA ILE A 171 2.69 -8.75 -4.35
C ILE A 171 2.21 -9.14 -5.75
N GLU A 172 0.89 -9.11 -5.94
CA GLU A 172 0.22 -9.40 -7.21
C GLU A 172 -0.42 -8.12 -7.73
N ILE A 173 -0.17 -7.79 -9.00
CA ILE A 173 -0.90 -6.71 -9.66
C ILE A 173 -2.17 -7.28 -10.24
N PHE A 174 -3.29 -6.61 -9.95
CA PHE A 174 -4.58 -7.02 -10.44
C PHE A 174 -5.33 -5.86 -11.09
N ASP A 175 -6.20 -6.21 -12.03
CA ASP A 175 -7.00 -5.25 -12.77
C ASP A 175 -8.27 -4.96 -11.97
N LEU A 176 -8.55 -3.69 -11.70
CA LEU A 176 -9.70 -3.29 -10.89
C LEU A 176 -11.04 -3.64 -11.56
N LEU A 177 -11.08 -3.67 -12.89
CA LEU A 177 -12.31 -3.91 -13.65
C LEU A 177 -12.68 -5.40 -13.70
N THR A 178 -11.70 -6.26 -13.91
CA THR A 178 -11.88 -7.71 -14.10
C THR A 178 -11.56 -8.51 -12.84
N GLY A 179 -10.84 -7.94 -11.88
CA GLY A 179 -10.38 -8.63 -10.66
C GLY A 179 -9.29 -9.67 -10.92
N LEU A 180 -8.77 -9.75 -12.14
CA LEU A 180 -7.78 -10.75 -12.55
C LEU A 180 -6.36 -10.25 -12.35
N ALA A 181 -5.44 -11.18 -12.11
CA ALA A 181 -4.02 -10.89 -12.10
C ALA A 181 -3.56 -10.44 -13.49
N ILE A 182 -2.89 -9.30 -13.55
CA ILE A 182 -2.43 -8.68 -14.78
C ILE A 182 -1.02 -8.14 -14.62
N GLY A 183 -0.13 -8.76 -13.86
CA GLY A 183 1.22 -8.22 -13.74
C GLY A 183 2.20 -9.22 -13.19
N PRO A 184 3.50 -8.90 -13.26
CA PRO A 184 4.49 -9.75 -12.63
C PRO A 184 4.27 -9.78 -11.11
N LEU A 185 4.61 -10.93 -10.51
CA LEU A 185 4.61 -11.10 -9.06
C LEU A 185 5.97 -10.71 -8.49
N GLN A 186 5.96 -9.83 -7.50
CA GLN A 186 7.14 -9.57 -6.68
C GLN A 186 7.01 -10.33 -5.36
N THR A 187 7.89 -11.29 -5.11
CA THR A 187 7.92 -11.99 -3.83
C THR A 187 8.72 -11.21 -2.80
N LEU A 188 8.10 -10.94 -1.65
CA LEU A 188 8.74 -10.46 -0.43
C LEU A 188 9.14 -11.67 0.41
N GLY A 189 10.37 -11.67 0.92
CA GLY A 189 10.78 -12.62 1.96
C GLY A 189 10.02 -12.39 3.27
N THR A 190 10.24 -13.29 4.23
CA THR A 190 9.62 -13.20 5.57
C THR A 190 10.10 -12.01 6.40
N LEU A 191 11.24 -11.42 6.04
CA LEU A 191 11.80 -10.24 6.69
C LEU A 191 12.53 -9.37 5.68
N ILE A 192 12.24 -8.07 5.70
CA ILE A 192 12.99 -7.03 5.01
C ILE A 192 13.35 -5.98 6.05
N SER A 193 14.63 -5.69 6.21
CA SER A 193 15.11 -4.69 7.18
C SER A 193 16.46 -4.13 6.75
N GLY A 194 16.84 -2.98 7.31
CA GLY A 194 18.21 -2.43 7.17
C GLY A 194 18.47 -1.63 5.89
N GLY A 195 17.44 -1.14 5.20
CA GLY A 195 17.59 -0.28 4.02
C GLY A 195 16.26 0.08 3.39
N THR A 196 16.27 0.43 2.10
CA THR A 196 15.05 0.83 1.36
C THR A 196 14.61 -0.23 0.37
N PHE A 197 13.30 -0.38 0.18
CA PHE A 197 12.70 -1.11 -0.93
C PHE A 197 11.62 -0.23 -1.57
N LYS A 198 11.59 -0.18 -2.89
CA LYS A 198 10.58 0.51 -3.67
C LYS A 198 10.04 -0.43 -4.72
N LEU A 199 8.72 -0.51 -4.80
CA LEU A 199 7.99 -1.12 -5.90
C LEU A 199 7.01 -0.07 -6.41
N THR A 200 7.07 0.21 -7.69
CA THR A 200 6.16 1.12 -8.38
C THR A 200 5.41 0.34 -9.44
N VAL A 201 4.10 0.40 -9.38
CA VAL A 201 3.20 -0.10 -10.41
C VAL A 201 2.71 1.10 -11.21
N SER A 202 3.12 1.23 -12.47
CA SER A 202 2.65 2.31 -13.32
C SER A 202 1.13 2.21 -13.57
N ALA A 203 0.53 3.30 -14.05
CA ALA A 203 -0.88 3.30 -14.48
C ALA A 203 -1.17 2.29 -15.61
N SER A 204 -0.15 1.90 -16.38
CA SER A 204 -0.25 0.88 -17.43
C SER A 204 0.00 -0.55 -16.94
N GLY A 205 0.28 -0.76 -15.64
CA GLY A 205 0.53 -2.08 -15.05
C GLY A 205 2.01 -2.51 -15.00
N SER A 206 2.93 -1.62 -15.35
CA SER A 206 4.37 -1.85 -15.33
C SER A 206 4.93 -1.93 -13.92
N VAL A 207 5.75 -2.93 -13.61
CA VAL A 207 6.50 -2.96 -12.33
C VAL A 207 7.91 -2.47 -12.51
N ALA A 208 8.29 -1.52 -11.68
CA ALA A 208 9.68 -1.20 -11.41
C ALA A 208 9.98 -1.50 -9.95
N THR A 209 11.11 -2.14 -9.67
CA THR A 209 11.62 -2.29 -8.30
C THR A 209 12.97 -1.61 -8.15
N GLY A 210 13.25 -1.17 -6.93
CA GLY A 210 14.52 -0.57 -6.56
C GLY A 210 14.74 -0.68 -5.06
N GLY A 211 15.96 -0.37 -4.61
CA GLY A 211 16.29 -0.44 -3.19
C GLY A 211 17.70 -0.94 -2.92
N THR A 212 18.01 -1.08 -1.64
CA THR A 212 19.33 -1.45 -1.13
C THR A 212 19.31 -2.68 -0.22
N VAL A 213 18.14 -3.27 0.02
CA VAL A 213 17.96 -4.41 0.94
C VAL A 213 17.99 -5.75 0.23
N GLY A 214 18.59 -6.74 0.90
CA GLY A 214 18.40 -8.16 0.58
C GLY A 214 17.07 -8.70 1.14
N GLY A 215 16.61 -9.84 0.61
CA GLY A 215 15.34 -10.47 1.03
C GLY A 215 14.18 -10.30 0.04
N LEU A 216 14.43 -9.72 -1.13
CA LEU A 216 13.50 -9.72 -2.26
C LEU A 216 13.69 -11.01 -3.07
N GLY A 217 12.59 -11.69 -3.36
CA GLY A 217 12.56 -12.81 -4.32
C GLY A 217 12.62 -12.31 -5.77
N SER A 218 12.76 -13.26 -6.70
CA SER A 218 12.73 -12.97 -8.14
C SER A 218 11.39 -12.38 -8.57
N ILE A 219 11.41 -11.43 -9.52
CA ILE A 219 10.21 -10.95 -10.20
C ILE A 219 9.78 -12.03 -11.19
N THR A 220 8.55 -12.54 -11.06
CA THR A 220 8.02 -13.54 -12.00
C THR A 220 7.00 -12.91 -12.94
N PHE A 221 7.32 -12.85 -14.23
CA PHE A 221 6.40 -12.42 -15.28
C PHE A 221 5.51 -13.57 -15.73
N LEU A 222 4.20 -13.34 -15.81
CA LEU A 222 3.23 -14.31 -16.30
C LEU A 222 2.90 -14.02 -17.76
N ALA A 223 3.10 -14.99 -18.64
CA ALA A 223 2.71 -14.85 -20.04
C ALA A 223 1.17 -14.88 -20.18
N LYS A 224 0.60 -13.88 -20.86
CA LYS A 224 -0.84 -13.76 -21.16
C LYS A 224 -1.18 -14.28 -22.56
N GLY A 225 -0.24 -14.19 -23.49
CA GLY A 225 -0.41 -14.66 -24.87
C GLY A 225 0.90 -15.12 -25.47
N SER A 226 0.84 -15.69 -26.69
CA SER A 226 2.04 -16.05 -27.45
C SER A 226 2.60 -14.81 -28.15
N GLY A 227 3.92 -14.71 -28.26
CA GLY A 227 4.58 -13.61 -28.96
C GLY A 227 6.06 -13.49 -28.59
N ASP A 228 6.63 -12.31 -28.74
CA ASP A 228 8.04 -12.07 -28.44
C ASP A 228 8.30 -11.72 -26.96
N LEU A 229 9.45 -12.13 -26.42
CA LEU A 229 9.89 -11.82 -25.05
C LEU A 229 9.90 -10.31 -24.80
N THR A 230 10.27 -9.50 -25.79
CA THR A 230 10.37 -8.05 -25.70
C THR A 230 9.06 -7.32 -25.99
N ASP A 231 8.02 -8.04 -26.45
CA ASP A 231 6.71 -7.46 -26.70
C ASP A 231 5.91 -7.36 -25.40
N ALA A 232 5.70 -6.13 -24.95
CA ALA A 232 4.93 -5.80 -23.76
C ALA A 232 3.51 -6.39 -23.75
N THR A 233 2.88 -6.60 -24.93
CA THR A 233 1.50 -7.10 -25.03
C THR A 233 1.36 -8.59 -24.71
N VAL A 234 2.48 -9.32 -24.71
CA VAL A 234 2.57 -10.77 -24.43
C VAL A 234 2.44 -11.06 -22.93
N TRP A 235 2.77 -10.09 -22.09
CA TRP A 235 2.90 -10.27 -20.65
C TRP A 235 1.70 -9.71 -19.90
N GLY A 236 1.36 -10.34 -18.77
CA GLY A 236 0.50 -9.72 -17.77
C GLY A 236 1.11 -8.37 -17.39
N GLY A 237 0.34 -7.30 -17.60
CA GLY A 237 0.69 -5.94 -17.15
C GLY A 237 1.24 -5.05 -18.24
N GLY A 238 1.25 -5.51 -19.48
CA GLY A 238 1.65 -4.67 -20.61
C GLY A 238 3.12 -4.27 -20.52
N VAL A 239 3.97 -5.13 -19.95
CA VAL A 239 5.41 -4.88 -19.80
C VAL A 239 6.24 -6.11 -20.08
N ALA A 240 7.23 -5.93 -20.94
CA ALA A 240 8.21 -6.95 -21.23
C ALA A 240 9.20 -7.16 -20.06
N PRO A 241 9.58 -8.41 -19.77
CA PRO A 241 10.62 -8.74 -18.79
C PRO A 241 11.93 -8.00 -19.07
N SER A 242 12.54 -7.49 -18.01
CA SER A 242 13.87 -6.86 -18.05
C SER A 242 14.61 -7.07 -16.73
N GLY A 243 15.94 -6.99 -16.74
CA GLY A 243 16.77 -7.24 -15.57
C GLY A 243 16.85 -8.71 -15.17
N THR A 244 16.91 -8.99 -13.87
CA THR A 244 16.85 -10.36 -13.32
C THR A 244 15.39 -10.71 -13.07
N PHE A 245 14.88 -11.72 -13.79
CA PHE A 245 13.49 -12.14 -13.70
C PHE A 245 13.34 -13.64 -13.87
N SER A 246 12.17 -14.14 -13.52
CA SER A 246 11.65 -15.45 -13.88
C SER A 246 10.44 -15.26 -14.79
N ILE A 247 10.16 -16.23 -15.65
CA ILE A 247 8.96 -16.25 -16.48
C ILE A 247 8.16 -17.51 -16.16
N SER A 248 6.84 -17.38 -16.14
CA SER A 248 5.91 -18.51 -16.06
C SER A 248 5.03 -18.49 -17.31
N ILE A 249 5.11 -19.57 -18.08
CA ILE A 249 4.43 -19.72 -19.38
C ILE A 249 3.35 -20.80 -19.21
N PRO A 250 2.06 -20.43 -19.21
CA PRO A 250 0.95 -21.37 -19.20
C PRO A 250 0.95 -22.30 -20.42
N ALA A 251 0.31 -23.46 -20.29
CA ALA A 251 0.18 -24.42 -21.39
C ALA A 251 -0.51 -23.77 -22.61
N GLY A 252 0.02 -24.03 -23.81
CA GLY A 252 -0.51 -23.48 -25.07
C GLY A 252 0.01 -22.09 -25.44
N ILE A 253 0.83 -21.45 -24.59
CA ILE A 253 1.50 -20.19 -24.91
C ILE A 253 2.94 -20.46 -25.37
N THR A 254 3.37 -19.75 -26.40
CA THR A 254 4.75 -19.80 -26.93
C THR A 254 5.40 -18.43 -26.84
N ILE A 255 6.56 -18.37 -26.17
CA ILE A 255 7.38 -17.16 -26.12
C ILE A 255 8.55 -17.33 -27.08
N THR A 256 8.69 -16.36 -27.95
CA THR A 256 9.73 -16.27 -28.97
C THR A 256 10.77 -15.27 -28.50
N ILE A 257 12.02 -15.47 -28.90
CA ILE A 257 13.10 -14.50 -28.66
C ILE A 257 13.65 -14.14 -30.04
N SER A 258 13.21 -13.02 -30.59
CA SER A 258 13.56 -12.59 -31.95
C SER A 258 14.81 -11.71 -32.02
N GLY A 259 15.36 -11.27 -30.88
CA GLY A 259 16.62 -10.54 -30.80
C GLY A 259 17.86 -11.44 -31.01
N ALA A 260 18.90 -10.89 -31.63
CA ALA A 260 20.11 -11.63 -32.03
C ALA A 260 20.98 -12.19 -30.88
N THR A 261 20.68 -11.85 -29.61
CA THR A 261 21.47 -12.26 -28.44
C THR A 261 20.59 -12.55 -27.24
N LEU A 262 20.57 -13.81 -26.80
CA LEU A 262 20.08 -14.24 -25.50
C LEU A 262 21.28 -14.37 -24.56
N SER A 263 21.49 -13.41 -23.66
CA SER A 263 22.53 -13.51 -22.62
C SER A 263 21.97 -14.22 -21.39
N LEU A 264 22.22 -15.53 -21.29
CA LEU A 264 21.96 -16.30 -20.08
C LEU A 264 23.18 -16.15 -19.15
N ARG A 265 23.02 -15.46 -18.02
CA ARG A 265 23.97 -15.62 -16.92
C ARG A 265 23.51 -16.80 -16.08
N MET A 266 24.20 -17.93 -16.23
CA MET A 266 24.12 -19.07 -15.33
C MET A 266 25.05 -18.87 -14.13
#